data_AF-R5BQZ1-F1
#
_entry.id   AF-R5BQZ1-F1
#
_cell.length_a   1.000
_cell.length_b   1.000
_cell.length_c   1.000
_cell.angle_alpha   90.00
_cell.angle_beta   90.00
_cell.angle_gamma   90.00
#
_symmetry.space_group_name_H-M   'P 1'
#
loop_
_entity.id
_entity.type
_entity.pdbx_description
1 polymer ?
#
loop_
_entity_poly.entity_id
_entity_poly.type
_entity_poly.pdbx_seq_one_letter_code
_entity_poly.pdbx_strand_id
1 'polypeptide(L)'
;MAREGVEFTLPARTIEITECTLLAYAYPYFTIRVTCSAGTYIRALLRDIEARVGIPATMTQLARTAVGEYTIDKAVTAEELAEKGEALVGATDSALMHLQPVNVSENGFIALKQGKQWPYTKIDGFHGEVDRLYRAYNDAGFFGIVSGTDTGLKVVKNIF
;
A
#
# COMPACT_ATOMS: atom_id res chain seq x y z
N MET A 1 -10.89 10.04 -25.08
CA MET A 1 -11.83 8.90 -25.15
C MET A 1 -13.15 9.16 -24.44
N ALA A 2 -13.27 9.08 -23.10
CA ALA A 2 -14.56 9.31 -22.41
C ALA A 2 -15.16 10.72 -22.64
N ARG A 3 -14.31 11.76 -22.72
CA ARG A 3 -14.73 13.14 -23.05
C ARG A 3 -14.92 13.38 -24.56
N GLU A 4 -14.46 12.47 -25.39
CA GLU A 4 -14.61 12.53 -26.87
C GLU A 4 -15.84 11.74 -27.34
N GLY A 5 -16.63 11.19 -26.43
CA GLY A 5 -17.82 10.38 -26.74
C GLY A 5 -17.51 9.02 -27.36
N VAL A 6 -16.24 8.60 -27.34
CA VAL A 6 -15.83 7.29 -27.88
C VAL A 6 -16.16 6.22 -26.85
N GLU A 7 -17.09 5.33 -27.18
CA GLU A 7 -17.35 4.13 -26.38
C GLU A 7 -16.10 3.26 -26.31
N PHE A 8 -15.77 2.82 -25.10
CA PHE A 8 -14.71 1.87 -24.89
C PHE A 8 -15.09 0.91 -23.78
N THR A 9 -14.76 -0.37 -23.98
CA THR A 9 -15.02 -1.41 -23.00
C THR A 9 -13.86 -1.48 -22.02
N LEU A 10 -14.14 -1.26 -20.74
CA LEU A 10 -13.17 -1.52 -19.68
C LEU A 10 -13.05 -3.04 -19.49
N PRO A 11 -11.84 -3.61 -19.49
CA PRO A 11 -11.68 -5.02 -19.18
C PRO A 11 -12.14 -5.27 -17.75
N ALA A 12 -12.93 -6.34 -17.57
CA ALA A 12 -13.34 -6.79 -16.25
C ALA A 12 -12.10 -7.16 -15.42
N ARG A 13 -12.09 -6.78 -14.15
CA ARG A 13 -11.05 -7.15 -13.19
C ARG A 13 -11.69 -7.81 -11.99
N THR A 14 -11.11 -8.91 -11.56
CA THR A 14 -11.46 -9.53 -10.29
C THR A 14 -11.05 -8.58 -9.16
N ILE A 15 -12.01 -8.24 -8.32
CA ILE A 15 -11.82 -7.46 -7.11
C ILE A 15 -12.39 -8.25 -5.93
N GLU A 16 -12.00 -7.86 -4.73
CA GLU A 16 -12.51 -8.46 -3.50
C GLU A 16 -13.14 -7.37 -2.64
N ILE A 17 -14.37 -7.58 -2.22
CA ILE A 17 -15.04 -6.78 -1.20
C ILE A 17 -15.01 -7.61 0.08
N THR A 18 -14.17 -7.24 1.03
CA THR A 18 -14.03 -7.98 2.29
C THR A 18 -15.08 -7.56 3.31
N GLU A 19 -15.57 -6.32 3.24
CA GLU A 19 -16.64 -5.82 4.08
C GLU A 19 -17.48 -4.78 3.34
N CYS A 20 -18.80 -4.82 3.53
CA CYS A 20 -19.73 -3.82 3.03
C CYS A 20 -20.86 -3.60 4.05
N THR A 21 -20.91 -2.42 4.64
CA THR A 21 -21.77 -2.10 5.78
C THR A 21 -22.61 -0.87 5.49
N LEU A 22 -23.94 -0.96 5.62
CA LEU A 22 -24.85 0.18 5.55
C LEU A 22 -24.75 0.98 6.85
N LEU A 23 -24.29 2.23 6.76
CA LEU A 23 -24.12 3.10 7.91
C LEU A 23 -25.36 3.95 8.19
N ALA A 24 -26.02 4.41 7.12
CA ALA A 24 -27.18 5.28 7.22
C ALA A 24 -28.08 5.11 5.99
N TYR A 25 -29.38 5.27 6.18
CA TYR A 25 -30.37 5.26 5.12
C TYR A 25 -31.49 6.24 5.45
N ALA A 26 -31.72 7.20 4.55
CA ALA A 26 -32.81 8.16 4.60
C ALA A 26 -33.12 8.60 3.18
N TYR A 27 -34.13 7.98 2.56
CA TYR A 27 -34.47 8.22 1.15
C TYR A 27 -34.51 9.73 0.82
N PRO A 28 -33.85 10.17 -0.27
CA PRO A 28 -33.21 9.37 -1.33
C PRO A 28 -31.74 8.99 -1.06
N TYR A 29 -31.23 9.16 0.15
CA TYR A 29 -29.83 8.97 0.50
C TYR A 29 -29.55 7.67 1.24
N PHE A 30 -28.36 7.12 0.99
CA PHE A 30 -27.79 6.05 1.79
C PHE A 30 -26.28 6.23 1.88
N THR A 31 -25.67 5.67 2.91
CA THR A 31 -24.21 5.69 3.10
C THR A 31 -23.74 4.29 3.43
N ILE A 32 -22.76 3.81 2.67
CA ILE A 32 -22.09 2.53 2.92
C ILE A 32 -20.62 2.75 3.27
N ARG A 33 -20.07 1.88 4.11
CA ARG A 33 -18.63 1.68 4.27
C ARG A 33 -18.23 0.42 3.53
N VAL A 34 -17.15 0.48 2.78
CA VAL A 34 -16.65 -0.65 1.98
C VAL A 34 -15.17 -0.83 2.27
N THR A 35 -14.78 -2.07 2.60
CA THR A 35 -13.39 -2.52 2.64
C THR A 35 -13.16 -3.39 1.41
N CYS A 36 -12.17 -3.05 0.59
CA CYS A 36 -11.98 -3.66 -0.72
C CYS A 36 -10.51 -3.75 -1.13
N SER A 37 -10.22 -4.64 -2.07
CA SER A 37 -8.89 -4.77 -2.67
C SER A 37 -8.51 -3.55 -3.53
N ALA A 38 -7.20 -3.42 -3.80
CA ALA A 38 -6.66 -2.35 -4.63
C ALA A 38 -7.25 -2.39 -6.07
N GLY A 39 -7.48 -1.21 -6.64
CA GLY A 39 -8.05 -1.09 -7.99
C GLY A 39 -9.58 -1.21 -8.04
N THR A 40 -10.25 -1.39 -6.91
CA THR A 40 -11.72 -1.34 -6.83
C THR A 40 -12.23 0.06 -7.17
N TYR A 41 -13.19 0.12 -8.10
CA TYR A 41 -13.85 1.36 -8.47
C TYR A 41 -15.19 1.46 -7.75
N ILE A 42 -15.27 2.21 -6.66
CA ILE A 42 -16.50 2.33 -5.85
C ILE A 42 -17.72 2.79 -6.68
N ARG A 43 -17.49 3.61 -7.71
CA ARG A 43 -18.56 4.00 -8.66
C ARG A 43 -19.06 2.85 -9.53
N ALA A 44 -18.24 1.85 -9.82
CA ALA A 44 -18.69 0.64 -10.52
C ALA A 44 -19.50 -0.24 -9.58
N LEU A 45 -19.03 -0.43 -8.34
CA LEU A 45 -19.79 -1.12 -7.30
C LEU A 45 -21.18 -0.49 -7.10
N LEU A 46 -21.28 0.83 -7.09
CA LEU A 46 -22.57 1.52 -7.01
C LEU A 46 -23.49 1.15 -8.20
N ARG A 47 -22.99 1.13 -9.44
CA ARG A 47 -23.77 0.69 -10.61
C ARG A 47 -24.23 -0.75 -10.49
N ASP A 48 -23.40 -1.63 -9.93
CA ASP A 48 -23.76 -3.04 -9.72
C ASP A 48 -24.88 -3.15 -8.66
N ILE A 49 -24.84 -2.33 -7.61
CA ILE A 49 -25.91 -2.21 -6.61
C ILE A 49 -27.20 -1.68 -7.26
N GLU A 50 -27.11 -0.62 -8.07
CA GLU A 50 -28.25 -0.05 -8.81
C GLU A 50 -28.92 -1.10 -9.71
N ALA A 51 -28.12 -1.81 -10.51
CA ALA A 51 -28.61 -2.87 -11.39
C ALA A 51 -29.31 -3.99 -10.62
N ARG A 52 -28.80 -4.32 -9.41
CA ARG A 52 -29.38 -5.38 -8.56
C ARG A 52 -30.67 -4.96 -7.86
N VAL A 53 -30.76 -3.69 -7.45
CA VAL A 53 -31.90 -3.12 -6.74
C VAL A 53 -32.98 -2.61 -7.71
N GLY A 54 -32.60 -2.25 -8.93
CA GLY A 54 -33.50 -1.69 -9.94
C GLY A 54 -33.82 -0.20 -9.75
N ILE A 55 -33.06 0.50 -8.89
CA ILE A 55 -33.23 1.93 -8.62
C ILE A 55 -31.96 2.65 -9.06
N PRO A 56 -32.04 3.61 -10.00
CA PRO A 56 -30.90 4.44 -10.36
C PRO A 56 -30.40 5.23 -9.16
N ALA A 57 -29.09 5.30 -9.01
CA ALA A 57 -28.45 6.11 -8.00
C ALA A 57 -27.29 6.87 -8.63
N THR A 58 -26.69 7.75 -7.84
CA THR A 58 -25.42 8.36 -8.19
C THR A 58 -24.70 8.71 -6.91
N MET A 59 -23.37 8.74 -7.00
CA MET A 59 -22.54 9.03 -5.84
C MET A 59 -22.44 10.54 -5.67
N THR A 60 -22.91 11.04 -4.53
CA THR A 60 -22.81 12.47 -4.17
C THR A 60 -21.53 12.79 -3.39
N GLN A 61 -21.00 11.82 -2.64
CA GLN A 61 -19.79 11.95 -1.84
C GLN A 61 -19.02 10.64 -1.81
N LEU A 62 -17.68 10.75 -1.76
CA LEU A 62 -16.78 9.63 -1.52
C LEU A 62 -15.62 10.11 -0.66
N ALA A 63 -15.36 9.40 0.43
CA ALA A 63 -14.19 9.62 1.27
C ALA A 63 -13.43 8.30 1.39
N ARG A 64 -12.13 8.33 1.11
CA ARG A 64 -11.24 7.20 1.39
C ARG A 64 -10.74 7.34 2.82
N THR A 65 -11.28 6.52 3.72
CA THR A 65 -10.99 6.62 5.16
C THR A 65 -9.70 5.92 5.58
N ALA A 66 -9.18 4.99 4.76
CA ALA A 66 -7.91 4.32 5.01
C ALA A 66 -7.26 3.77 3.72
N VAL A 67 -5.94 3.57 3.78
CA VAL A 67 -5.13 2.79 2.83
C VAL A 67 -4.17 1.95 3.65
N GLY A 68 -4.44 0.64 3.78
CA GLY A 68 -3.69 -0.20 4.70
C GLY A 68 -3.74 0.37 6.12
N GLU A 69 -2.59 0.62 6.73
CA GLU A 69 -2.45 1.17 8.09
C GLU A 69 -2.59 2.71 8.16
N TYR A 70 -2.64 3.39 7.01
CA TYR A 70 -2.77 4.84 6.93
C TYR A 70 -4.24 5.23 6.96
N THR A 71 -4.67 5.84 8.05
CA THR A 71 -6.06 6.23 8.29
C THR A 71 -6.25 7.74 8.13
N ILE A 72 -7.48 8.14 7.80
CA ILE A 72 -7.83 9.55 7.53
C ILE A 72 -7.68 10.46 8.76
N ASP A 73 -7.79 9.93 9.97
CA ASP A 73 -7.54 10.67 11.21
C ASP A 73 -6.07 11.07 11.39
N LYS A 74 -5.14 10.40 10.69
CA LYS A 74 -3.71 10.75 10.64
C LYS A 74 -3.34 11.54 9.39
N ALA A 75 -4.29 11.80 8.51
CA ALA A 75 -4.03 12.55 7.29
C ALA A 75 -3.79 14.02 7.63
N VAL A 76 -2.78 14.60 6.98
CA VAL A 76 -2.45 16.02 7.09
C VAL A 76 -2.99 16.77 5.88
N THR A 77 -3.42 18.01 6.07
CA THR A 77 -3.86 18.86 4.96
C THR A 77 -2.68 19.43 4.19
N ALA A 78 -2.94 19.96 2.99
CA ALA A 78 -1.92 20.61 2.19
C ALA A 78 -1.37 21.87 2.89
N GLU A 79 -2.22 22.58 3.62
CA GLU A 79 -1.87 23.77 4.40
C GLU A 79 -0.96 23.41 5.57
N GLU A 80 -1.30 22.36 6.33
CA GLU A 80 -0.44 21.87 7.42
C GLU A 80 0.93 21.42 6.90
N LEU A 81 0.96 20.76 5.74
CA LEU A 81 2.20 20.37 5.07
C LEU A 81 3.03 21.58 4.65
N ALA A 82 2.40 22.64 4.12
CA ALA A 82 3.08 23.87 3.75
C ALA A 82 3.69 24.60 4.95
N GLU A 83 3.05 24.52 6.13
CA GLU A 83 3.52 25.15 7.36
C GLU A 83 4.62 24.36 8.06
N LYS A 84 4.43 23.04 8.23
CA LYS A 84 5.31 22.19 9.05
C LYS A 84 6.38 21.45 8.25
N GLY A 85 6.23 21.36 6.93
CA GLY A 85 7.21 20.77 6.02
C GLY A 85 7.59 19.33 6.36
N GLU A 86 8.89 19.03 6.29
CA GLU A 86 9.46 17.69 6.47
C GLU A 86 9.18 17.07 7.85
N ALA A 87 8.84 17.87 8.86
CA ALA A 87 8.48 17.36 10.19
C ALA A 87 7.23 16.46 10.19
N LEU A 88 6.40 16.54 9.14
CA LEU A 88 5.23 15.68 8.95
C LEU A 88 5.53 14.42 8.12
N VAL A 89 6.72 14.30 7.54
CA VAL A 89 7.12 13.15 6.74
C VAL A 89 7.54 12.03 7.69
N GLY A 90 6.77 10.94 7.70
CA GLY A 90 7.11 9.75 8.47
C GLY A 90 8.33 9.01 7.94
N ALA A 91 8.77 7.98 8.66
CA ALA A 91 9.87 7.13 8.24
C ALA A 91 9.59 6.48 6.86
N THR A 92 10.62 6.45 6.01
CA THR A 92 10.53 5.98 4.61
C THR A 92 9.99 4.55 4.49
N ASP A 93 10.27 3.71 5.47
CA ASP A 93 9.88 2.31 5.54
C ASP A 93 8.50 2.08 6.20
N SER A 94 7.80 3.13 6.63
CA SER A 94 6.49 3.01 7.28
C SER A 94 5.47 2.25 6.44
N ALA A 95 5.55 2.33 5.11
CA ALA A 95 4.65 1.61 4.20
C ALA A 95 5.00 0.11 4.07
N LEU A 96 6.15 -0.29 4.60
CA LEU A 96 6.74 -1.61 4.47
C LEU A 96 6.73 -2.37 5.80
N MET A 97 5.96 -1.90 6.80
CA MET A 97 5.92 -2.49 8.14
C MET A 97 5.47 -3.97 8.15
N HIS A 98 4.71 -4.39 7.12
CA HIS A 98 4.32 -5.78 6.89
C HIS A 98 5.49 -6.70 6.50
N LEU A 99 6.65 -6.14 6.11
CA LEU A 99 7.87 -6.89 5.82
C LEU A 99 8.71 -7.00 7.10
N GLN A 100 9.23 -8.21 7.35
CA GLN A 100 10.11 -8.45 8.49
C GLN A 100 11.43 -7.67 8.33
N PRO A 101 11.93 -7.02 9.40
CA PRO A 101 13.21 -6.33 9.35
C PRO A 101 14.39 -7.30 9.45
N VAL A 102 15.52 -6.90 8.86
CA VAL A 102 16.83 -7.55 9.05
C VAL A 102 17.91 -6.49 9.20
N ASN A 103 18.72 -6.63 10.25
CA ASN A 103 19.88 -5.78 10.49
C ASN A 103 21.12 -6.45 9.91
N VAL A 104 21.95 -5.70 9.18
CA VAL A 104 23.21 -6.18 8.64
C VAL A 104 24.36 -5.28 9.10
N SER A 105 25.54 -5.88 9.23
CA SER A 105 26.77 -5.11 9.48
C SER A 105 27.07 -4.13 8.35
N GLU A 106 27.93 -3.14 8.62
CA GLU A 106 28.37 -2.17 7.61
C GLU A 106 29.00 -2.82 6.36
N ASN A 107 29.75 -3.91 6.55
CA ASN A 107 30.27 -4.70 5.43
C ASN A 107 29.13 -5.31 4.58
N GLY A 108 28.05 -5.74 5.24
CA GLY A 108 26.86 -6.26 4.57
C GLY A 108 26.10 -5.19 3.82
N PHE A 109 25.94 -4.01 4.42
CA PHE A 109 25.37 -2.84 3.76
C PHE A 109 26.13 -2.49 2.47
N ILE A 110 27.47 -2.37 2.54
CA ILE A 110 28.30 -2.06 1.36
C ILE A 110 28.15 -3.13 0.28
N ALA A 111 28.15 -4.42 0.66
CA ALA A 111 27.98 -5.53 -0.28
C ALA A 111 26.60 -5.47 -0.98
N LEU A 112 25.53 -5.34 -0.21
CA LEU A 112 24.15 -5.29 -0.72
C LEU A 112 23.91 -4.06 -1.59
N LYS A 113 24.42 -2.89 -1.17
CA LYS A 113 24.36 -1.65 -1.94
C LYS A 113 25.01 -1.80 -3.32
N GLN A 114 26.09 -2.58 -3.42
CA GLN A 114 26.77 -2.92 -4.67
C GLN A 114 26.13 -4.07 -5.46
N GLY A 115 24.97 -4.57 -5.02
CA GLY A 115 24.26 -5.67 -5.68
C GLY A 115 24.82 -7.07 -5.38
N LYS A 116 25.80 -7.18 -4.48
CA LYS A 116 26.35 -8.48 -4.05
C LYS A 116 25.42 -9.14 -3.04
N GLN A 117 25.48 -10.46 -3.00
CA GLN A 117 24.77 -11.22 -1.98
C GLN A 117 25.49 -11.12 -0.62
N TRP A 118 24.74 -11.04 0.47
CA TRP A 118 25.27 -11.09 1.83
C TRP A 118 24.86 -12.41 2.52
N PRO A 119 25.81 -13.28 2.91
CA PRO A 119 25.49 -14.62 3.39
C PRO A 119 24.83 -14.62 4.78
N TYR A 120 23.89 -15.55 5.03
CA TYR A 120 23.22 -15.66 6.33
C TYR A 120 24.17 -15.97 7.48
N THR A 121 25.29 -16.65 7.21
CA THR A 121 26.34 -16.94 8.20
C THR A 121 27.00 -15.68 8.78
N LYS A 122 26.76 -14.51 8.18
CA LYS A 122 27.23 -13.21 8.66
C LYS A 122 26.09 -12.33 9.20
N ILE A 123 24.95 -12.92 9.53
CA ILE A 123 23.80 -12.25 10.13
C ILE A 123 23.37 -13.06 11.35
N ASP A 124 23.59 -12.51 12.54
CA ASP A 124 23.36 -13.24 13.78
C ASP A 124 21.88 -13.56 13.97
N GLY A 125 21.57 -14.85 14.18
CA GLY A 125 20.22 -15.32 14.47
C GLY A 125 19.20 -15.15 13.35
N PHE A 126 19.62 -14.85 12.12
CA PHE A 126 18.72 -14.61 11.00
C PHE A 126 18.92 -15.64 9.88
N HIS A 127 17.82 -16.23 9.44
CA HIS A 127 17.76 -17.02 8.23
C HIS A 127 16.50 -16.61 7.45
N GLY A 128 16.67 -16.27 6.18
CA GLY A 128 15.58 -15.85 5.31
C GLY A 128 14.97 -17.04 4.53
N GLU A 129 13.80 -16.80 3.97
CA GLU A 129 13.13 -17.70 3.02
C GLU A 129 13.42 -17.22 1.60
N VAL A 130 13.60 -18.15 0.68
CA VAL A 130 13.81 -17.85 -0.75
C VAL A 130 12.64 -17.04 -1.28
N ASP A 131 12.96 -15.97 -2.02
CA ASP A 131 12.02 -15.02 -2.62
C ASP A 131 11.17 -14.19 -1.64
N ARG A 132 11.34 -14.38 -0.33
CA ARG A 132 10.67 -13.56 0.68
C ARG A 132 11.38 -12.21 0.81
N LEU A 133 10.59 -11.13 0.86
CA LEU A 133 11.09 -9.77 1.00
C LEU A 133 11.27 -9.36 2.46
N TYR A 134 12.33 -8.59 2.71
CA TYR A 134 12.70 -8.06 4.01
C TYR A 134 13.08 -6.58 3.90
N ARG A 135 12.84 -5.82 4.97
CA ARG A 135 13.39 -4.47 5.12
C ARG A 135 14.81 -4.57 5.67
N ALA A 136 15.78 -3.99 4.99
CA ALA A 136 17.18 -4.04 5.39
C ALA A 136 17.61 -2.76 6.11
N TYR A 137 18.33 -2.94 7.23
CA TYR A 137 18.81 -1.87 8.10
C TYR A 137 20.30 -2.05 8.40
N ASN A 138 20.98 -0.93 8.64
CA ASN A 138 22.27 -0.87 9.32
C ASN A 138 22.16 0.10 10.52
N ASP A 139 23.29 0.43 11.14
CA ASP A 139 23.32 1.37 12.28
C ASP A 139 22.81 2.78 11.93
N ALA A 140 22.82 3.17 10.66
CA ALA A 140 22.28 4.44 10.18
C ALA A 140 20.77 4.39 9.88
N GLY A 141 20.15 3.21 9.90
CA GLY A 141 18.72 3.01 9.70
C GLY A 141 18.37 2.20 8.45
N PHE A 142 17.14 2.38 7.98
CA PHE A 142 16.61 1.69 6.80
C PHE A 142 17.34 2.11 5.53
N PHE A 143 17.74 1.15 4.69
CA PHE A 143 18.43 1.46 3.43
C PHE A 143 17.87 0.74 2.20
N GLY A 144 16.84 -0.09 2.36
CA GLY A 144 16.22 -0.74 1.21
C GLY A 144 15.52 -2.06 1.49
N ILE A 145 15.16 -2.72 0.40
CA ILE A 145 14.46 -3.99 0.37
C ILE A 145 15.40 -5.05 -0.19
N VAL A 146 15.48 -6.17 0.51
CA VAL A 146 16.25 -7.35 0.11
C VAL A 146 15.33 -8.56 -0.02
N SER A 147 15.73 -9.53 -0.82
CA SER A 147 15.07 -10.83 -0.95
C SER A 147 15.98 -11.92 -0.38
N GLY A 148 15.39 -12.92 0.26
CA GLY A 148 16.10 -14.14 0.63
C GLY A 148 16.48 -14.99 -0.58
N THR A 149 17.66 -15.57 -0.53
CA THR A 149 18.16 -16.60 -1.44
C THR A 149 18.48 -17.86 -0.65
N ASP A 150 18.93 -18.93 -1.32
CA ASP A 150 19.31 -20.18 -0.66
C ASP A 150 20.42 -20.02 0.39
N THR A 151 21.27 -18.99 0.23
CA THR A 151 22.51 -18.85 1.02
C THR A 151 22.69 -17.47 1.66
N GLY A 152 21.80 -16.51 1.37
CA GLY A 152 21.91 -15.17 1.95
C GLY A 152 20.81 -14.23 1.47
N LEU A 153 21.10 -12.93 1.58
CA LEU A 153 20.23 -11.86 1.14
C LEU A 153 20.78 -11.22 -0.14
N LYS A 154 19.89 -10.84 -1.04
CA LYS A 154 20.24 -10.07 -2.24
C LYS A 154 19.37 -8.82 -2.32
N VAL A 155 19.95 -7.70 -2.74
CA VAL A 155 19.19 -6.46 -2.89
C VAL A 155 18.13 -6.57 -3.99
N VAL A 156 16.94 -6.07 -3.70
CA VAL A 156 15.85 -5.86 -4.65
C VAL A 156 15.76 -4.39 -5.00
N LYS A 157 15.82 -3.51 -3.98
CA LYS A 157 15.75 -2.07 -4.16
C LYS A 157 16.56 -1.36 -3.08
N ASN A 158 17.52 -0.53 -3.51
CA ASN A 158 18.16 0.43 -2.62
C ASN A 158 17.28 1.67 -2.46
N ILE A 159 17.17 2.16 -1.23
CA ILE A 159 16.40 3.35 -0.87
C ILE A 159 17.33 4.20 0.02
N PHE A 160 17.77 5.34 -0.50
CA PHE A 160 18.63 6.31 0.18
C PHE A 160 17.90 7.64 0.27
#